data_AF-A0AAD0TI81-F1
#
_entry.id   AF-A0AAD0TI81-F1
#
_cell.length_a   1.000
_cell.length_b   1.000
_cell.length_c   1.000
_cell.angle_alpha   90.00
_cell.angle_beta   90.00
_cell.angle_gamma   90.00
#
_symmetry.space_group_name_H-M   'P 1'
#
loop_
_entity.id
_entity.type
_entity.pdbx_description
1 polymer ?
#
loop_
_entity_poly.entity_id
_entity_poly.type
_entity_poly.pdbx_seq_one_letter_code
_entity_poly.pdbx_strand_id
1 'polypeptide(L)'
;MKVEKENARLREELEALRKDKDRLDAIAANCWDVRYDSSPNADAGDSTISIEVVGHFMGAPHERVVGENYDENLRAAIDQAMTADAYPPARPEYDDHGRPLSGRK
;
A
#
# COMPACT_ATOMS: atom_id res chain seq x y z
N MET A 1 -19.23 35.55 -1.93
CA MET A 1 -18.03 35.09 -1.17
C MET A 1 -18.26 33.88 -0.25
N LYS A 2 -19.18 33.86 0.73
CA LYS A 2 -19.35 32.70 1.64
C LYS A 2 -19.79 31.42 0.93
N VAL A 3 -20.77 31.53 0.04
CA VAL A 3 -21.30 30.40 -0.76
C VAL A 3 -20.25 29.84 -1.73
N GLU A 4 -19.44 30.70 -2.34
CA GLU A 4 -18.37 30.27 -3.27
C GLU A 4 -17.27 29.52 -2.54
N LYS A 5 -16.86 29.97 -1.35
CA LYS A 5 -15.90 29.25 -0.50
C LYS A 5 -16.43 27.89 -0.07
N GLU A 6 -17.70 27.83 0.30
CA GLU A 6 -18.34 26.56 0.68
C GLU A 6 -18.44 25.60 -0.51
N ASN A 7 -18.83 26.10 -1.68
CA ASN A 7 -18.84 25.29 -2.91
C ASN A 7 -17.44 24.78 -3.29
N ALA A 8 -16.38 25.56 -3.06
CA ALA A 8 -15.01 25.12 -3.29
C ALA A 8 -14.62 23.98 -2.33
N ARG A 9 -14.89 24.15 -1.03
CA ARG A 9 -14.66 23.13 0.00
C ARG A 9 -15.39 21.82 -0.32
N LEU A 10 -16.66 21.90 -0.69
CA LEU A 10 -17.47 20.72 -1.05
C LEU A 10 -16.94 20.01 -2.30
N ARG A 11 -16.38 20.74 -3.26
CA ARG A 11 -15.74 20.14 -4.44
C ARG A 11 -14.46 19.40 -4.07
N GLU A 12 -13.61 20.00 -3.23
CA GLU A 12 -12.38 19.35 -2.74
C GLU A 12 -12.70 18.06 -1.95
N GLU A 13 -13.71 18.12 -1.08
CA GLU A 13 -14.18 16.96 -0.31
C GLU A 13 -14.74 15.87 -1.23
N LEU A 14 -15.56 16.23 -2.23
CA LEU A 14 -16.09 15.28 -3.21
C LEU A 14 -14.97 14.59 -4.01
N GLU A 15 -13.95 15.34 -4.44
CA GLU A 15 -12.81 14.76 -5.17
C GLU A 15 -11.97 13.84 -4.27
N ALA A 16 -11.79 14.17 -2.99
CA ALA A 16 -11.11 13.28 -2.05
C ALA A 16 -11.91 11.96 -1.85
N LEU A 17 -13.23 12.06 -1.70
CA LEU A 17 -14.11 10.89 -1.56
C LEU A 17 -14.14 10.03 -2.82
N ARG A 18 -14.10 10.64 -4.02
CA ARG A 18 -14.01 9.91 -5.29
C ARG A 18 -12.72 9.09 -5.36
N LYS A 19 -11.58 9.68 -4.98
CA LYS A 19 -10.30 8.94 -4.93
C LYS A 19 -10.33 7.79 -3.94
N ASP A 20 -10.92 7.98 -2.76
CA ASP A 20 -11.06 6.90 -1.78
C ASP A 20 -11.98 5.78 -2.27
N LYS A 21 -13.06 6.13 -2.96
CA LYS A 21 -13.91 5.15 -3.63
C LYS A 21 -13.10 4.35 -4.66
N ASP A 22 -12.32 5.00 -5.51
CA ASP A 22 -11.51 4.32 -6.53
C ASP A 22 -10.50 3.34 -5.91
N ARG A 23 -9.92 3.70 -4.76
CA ARG A 23 -9.04 2.81 -3.97
C ARG A 23 -9.77 1.59 -3.43
N LEU A 24 -10.95 1.77 -2.85
CA LEU A 24 -11.76 0.66 -2.34
C LEU A 24 -12.23 -0.26 -3.47
N ASP A 25 -12.63 0.31 -4.59
CA ASP A 25 -13.01 -0.44 -5.79
C ASP A 25 -11.82 -1.23 -6.33
N ALA A 26 -10.61 -0.67 -6.33
CA ALA A 26 -9.40 -1.37 -6.75
C ALA A 26 -9.08 -2.58 -5.86
N ILE A 27 -9.18 -2.43 -4.53
CA ILE A 27 -9.01 -3.56 -3.59
C ILE A 27 -10.03 -4.65 -3.90
N ALA A 28 -11.30 -4.29 -4.06
CA ALA A 28 -12.38 -5.25 -4.30
C ALA A 28 -12.24 -5.95 -5.66
N ALA A 29 -11.97 -5.20 -6.73
CA ALA A 29 -11.90 -5.71 -8.09
C ALA A 29 -10.71 -6.66 -8.32
N ASN A 30 -9.59 -6.41 -7.62
CA ASN A 30 -8.38 -7.24 -7.75
C ASN A 30 -8.25 -8.29 -6.64
N CYS A 31 -9.22 -8.37 -5.72
CA CYS A 31 -9.19 -9.24 -4.55
C CYS A 31 -7.90 -9.07 -3.73
N TRP A 32 -7.45 -7.83 -3.54
CA TRP A 32 -6.24 -7.56 -2.78
C TRP A 32 -6.48 -7.69 -1.28
N ASP A 33 -5.50 -8.27 -0.57
CA ASP A 33 -5.45 -8.21 0.89
C ASP A 33 -4.71 -6.96 1.34
N VAL A 34 -5.12 -6.41 2.48
CA VAL A 34 -4.36 -5.38 3.19
C VAL A 34 -3.80 -5.99 4.47
N ARG A 35 -2.47 -6.03 4.60
CA ARG A 35 -1.76 -6.57 5.75
C ARG A 35 -1.06 -5.44 6.50
N TYR A 36 -1.08 -5.53 7.82
CA TYR A 36 -0.39 -4.61 8.71
C TYR A 36 0.66 -5.41 9.47
N ASP A 37 1.89 -4.91 9.49
CA ASP A 37 2.97 -5.48 10.28
C ASP A 37 3.52 -4.41 11.24
N SER A 38 3.83 -4.82 12.46
CA SER A 38 4.36 -3.95 13.50
C SER A 38 5.80 -4.34 13.77
N SER A 39 6.71 -3.43 13.45
CA SER A 39 8.13 -3.61 13.68
C SER A 39 8.56 -2.77 14.89
N PRO A 40 9.18 -3.37 15.91
CA PRO A 40 9.67 -2.63 17.08
C PRO A 40 10.72 -1.60 16.69
N ASN A 41 10.58 -0.39 17.23
CA ASN A 41 11.59 0.65 17.13
C ASN A 41 12.56 0.42 18.28
N ALA A 42 13.76 -0.07 17.95
CA ALA A 42 14.77 -0.48 18.92
C ALA A 42 14.85 0.46 20.15
N ASP A 43 14.83 -0.14 21.35
CA ASP A 43 15.01 0.46 22.68
C ASP A 43 14.08 1.64 23.09
N ALA A 44 13.13 2.06 22.25
CA ALA A 44 12.26 3.23 22.53
C ALA A 44 10.87 2.88 23.10
N GLY A 45 10.48 1.60 23.08
CA GLY A 45 9.14 1.16 23.52
C GLY A 45 8.00 1.54 22.57
N ASP A 46 8.33 1.86 21.31
CA ASP A 46 7.38 2.19 20.24
C ASP A 46 7.54 1.21 19.06
N SER A 47 6.58 1.20 18.13
CA SER A 47 6.63 0.38 16.92
C SER A 47 6.19 1.18 15.71
N THR A 48 6.85 0.97 14.58
CA THR A 48 6.38 1.47 13.29
C THR A 48 5.46 0.45 12.64
N ILE A 49 4.31 0.91 12.14
CA ILE A 49 3.41 0.06 11.37
C ILE A 49 3.76 0.17 9.89
N SER A 50 4.03 -0.98 9.27
CA SER A 50 4.07 -1.10 7.82
C SER A 50 2.75 -1.63 7.29
N ILE A 51 2.39 -1.19 6.09
CA ILE A 51 1.16 -1.57 5.40
C ILE A 51 1.56 -2.20 4.08
N GLU A 52 1.08 -3.40 3.80
CA GLU A 52 1.28 -4.12 2.54
C GLU A 52 -0.07 -4.38 1.86
N VAL A 53 -0.14 -4.12 0.55
CA VAL A 53 -1.23 -4.56 -0.33
C VAL A 53 -0.74 -5.80 -1.07
N VAL A 54 -1.46 -6.91 -0.93
CA VAL A 54 -1.05 -8.22 -1.45
C VAL A 54 -2.00 -8.68 -2.56
N GLY A 55 -1.43 -9.00 -3.72
CA GLY A 55 -2.14 -9.59 -4.85
C GLY A 55 -1.98 -11.11 -4.90
N HIS A 56 -3.00 -11.77 -5.46
CA HIS A 56 -3.08 -13.22 -5.62
C HIS A 56 -2.87 -13.64 -7.07
N PHE A 57 -1.99 -14.61 -7.30
CA PHE A 57 -1.49 -15.00 -8.62
C PHE A 57 -1.49 -16.52 -8.84
N MET A 58 -1.74 -16.93 -10.08
CA MET A 58 -1.74 -18.35 -10.45
C MET A 58 -0.33 -18.97 -10.49
N GLY A 59 0.69 -18.20 -10.85
CA GLY A 59 2.08 -18.66 -10.89
C GLY A 59 2.83 -18.34 -9.59
N ALA A 60 3.70 -19.24 -9.13
CA ALA A 60 4.48 -19.05 -7.92
C ALA A 60 5.39 -17.81 -7.97
N PRO A 61 5.57 -17.08 -6.85
CA PRO A 61 4.78 -17.17 -5.62
C PRO A 61 3.34 -16.72 -5.83
N HIS A 62 2.40 -17.45 -5.22
CA HIS A 62 0.96 -17.23 -5.36
C HIS A 62 0.46 -15.93 -4.71
N GLU A 63 1.26 -15.35 -3.82
CA GLU A 63 1.01 -14.05 -3.23
C GLU A 63 2.21 -13.14 -3.49
N ARG A 64 1.96 -11.88 -3.82
CA ARG A 64 3.01 -10.86 -3.97
C ARG A 64 2.54 -9.54 -3.40
N VAL A 65 3.45 -8.84 -2.73
CA VAL A 65 3.23 -7.44 -2.35
C VAL A 65 3.22 -6.61 -3.63
N VAL A 66 2.10 -5.95 -3.90
CA VAL A 66 1.87 -5.08 -5.06
C VAL A 66 1.99 -3.59 -4.69
N GLY A 67 1.88 -3.25 -3.40
CA GLY A 67 2.16 -1.92 -2.87
C GLY A 67 2.49 -1.98 -1.38
N GLU A 68 3.28 -1.04 -0.88
CA GLU A 68 3.71 -1.00 0.51
C GLU A 68 3.90 0.44 1.00
N ASN A 69 3.69 0.68 2.28
CA ASN A 69 4.00 1.97 2.89
C ASN A 69 4.47 1.78 4.35
N TYR A 70 5.59 2.44 4.69
CA TYR A 70 6.22 2.37 6.01
C TYR A 70 5.95 3.62 6.89
N ASP A 71 5.12 4.54 6.40
CA ASP A 71 4.70 5.78 7.08
C ASP A 71 3.22 5.71 7.50
N GLU A 72 2.68 4.50 7.67
CA GLU A 72 1.31 4.24 8.12
C GLU A 72 0.22 4.82 7.19
N ASN A 73 0.55 5.03 5.91
CA ASN A 73 -0.35 5.64 4.93
C ASN A 73 -0.93 4.58 3.97
N LEU A 74 -2.09 4.03 4.34
CA LEU A 74 -2.82 3.05 3.54
C LEU A 74 -3.14 3.56 2.12
N ARG A 75 -3.53 4.84 1.99
CA ARG A 75 -3.87 5.43 0.69
C ARG A 75 -2.66 5.39 -0.25
N ALA A 76 -1.47 5.70 0.25
CA ALA A 76 -0.24 5.65 -0.53
C ALA A 76 0.12 4.21 -0.94
N ALA A 77 -0.07 3.22 -0.07
CA ALA A 77 0.17 1.81 -0.40
C ALA A 77 -0.78 1.32 -1.52
N ILE A 78 -2.07 1.70 -1.47
CA ILE A 78 -3.04 1.36 -2.52
C ILE A 78 -2.73 2.10 -3.82
N ASP A 79 -2.37 3.40 -3.74
CA ASP A 79 -1.99 4.18 -4.92
C ASP A 79 -0.76 3.55 -5.61
N GLN A 80 0.22 3.06 -4.85
CA GLN A 80 1.35 2.30 -5.40
C GLN A 80 0.86 1.00 -6.07
N ALA A 81 0.01 0.22 -5.41
CA ALA A 81 -0.54 -1.02 -5.96
C ALA A 81 -1.31 -0.80 -7.28
N MET A 82 -2.05 0.30 -7.40
CA MET A 82 -2.77 0.67 -8.62
C MET A 82 -1.83 1.02 -9.80
N THR A 83 -0.55 1.29 -9.52
CA THR A 83 0.49 1.55 -10.53
C THR A 83 1.41 0.35 -10.77
N ALA A 84 1.25 -0.74 -10.02
CA ALA A 84 2.06 -1.93 -10.17
C ALA A 84 1.77 -2.63 -11.51
N ASP A 85 2.79 -3.29 -12.05
CA ASP A 85 2.61 -4.18 -13.19
C ASP A 85 1.60 -5.28 -12.85
N ALA A 86 0.87 -5.78 -13.85
CA ALA A 86 -0.10 -6.87 -13.66
C ALA A 86 0.53 -8.16 -13.12
N TYR A 87 1.85 -8.30 -13.18
CA TYR A 87 2.60 -9.42 -12.63
C TYR A 87 3.96 -8.94 -12.08
N PRO A 88 3.99 -8.26 -10.93
CA PRO A 88 5.24 -7.72 -10.39
C PRO A 88 6.18 -8.87 -10.04
N PRO A 89 7.51 -8.71 -10.14
CA PRO A 89 8.45 -9.77 -9.80
C PRO A 89 8.25 -10.24 -8.35
N ALA A 90 8.59 -11.50 -8.08
CA ALA A 90 8.63 -12.00 -6.71
C ALA A 90 9.56 -11.12 -5.86
N ARG A 91 9.15 -10.79 -4.63
CA ARG A 91 10.00 -10.05 -3.70
C ARG A 91 11.26 -10.87 -3.44
N PRO A 92 12.46 -10.27 -3.45
CA PRO A 92 13.66 -10.95 -3.00
C PRO A 92 13.47 -11.41 -1.55
N GLU A 93 13.96 -12.59 -1.22
CA GLU A 93 14.16 -12.94 0.20
C GLU A 93 15.24 -12.02 0.77
N TYR A 94 15.09 -11.56 2.01
CA TYR A 94 16.07 -10.72 2.69
C TYR A 94 16.70 -11.49 3.87
N ASP A 95 17.97 -11.22 4.17
CA ASP A 95 18.56 -11.68 5.43
C ASP A 95 18.05 -10.86 6.62
N ASP A 96 18.43 -11.27 7.83
CA ASP A 96 18.07 -10.60 9.10
C ASP A 96 18.55 -9.13 9.17
N HIS A 97 19.35 -8.68 8.20
CA HIS A 97 19.81 -7.31 8.07
C HIS A 97 19.10 -6.54 6.94
N GLY A 98 18.02 -7.10 6.37
CA GLY A 98 17.26 -6.47 5.31
C GLY A 98 17.98 -6.42 3.97
N ARG A 99 18.99 -7.29 3.72
CA ARG A 99 19.71 -7.36 2.45
C ARG A 99 19.20 -8.51 1.58
N PRO A 100 18.97 -8.29 0.28
CA PRO A 100 18.40 -9.34 -0.59
C PRO A 100 19.37 -10.54 -0.72
N LEU A 101 18.88 -11.73 -0.41
CA LEU A 101 19.61 -13.00 -0.47
C LEU A 101 20.05 -13.35 -1.90
N SER A 102 19.25 -12.96 -2.91
CA SER A 102 19.51 -13.29 -4.32
C SER A 102 20.65 -12.49 -4.98
N GLY A 103 21.28 -11.56 -4.26
CA GLY A 103 22.38 -10.72 -4.75
C GLY A 103 23.80 -11.20 -4.41
N ARG A 104 23.95 -12.27 -3.60
CA ARG A 104 25.27 -12.82 -3.24
C ARG A 104 25.80 -13.73 -4.36
N LYS A 105 26.47 -13.14 -5.36
CA LYS A 105 27.42 -13.86 -6.21
C LYS A 105 28.84 -13.73 -5.67
#